data_AF-A0ABD3J144-F1
#
_entry.id   AF-A0ABD3J144-F1
#
_cell.length_a   1.000
_cell.length_b   1.000
_cell.length_c   1.000
_cell.angle_alpha   90.00
_cell.angle_beta   90.00
_cell.angle_gamma   90.00
#
_symmetry.space_group_name_H-M   'P 1'
#
loop_
_entity.id
_entity.type
_entity.pdbx_description
1 polymer ?
#
loop_
_entity_poly.entity_id
_entity_poly.type
_entity_poly.pdbx_seq_one_letter_code
_entity_poly.pdbx_strand_id
1 'polypeptide(L)'
;MDKVKSVLVVCLVLGLFLGQSRAEFQDCYVGCFVACVVTGDNVVKCSLKCLKDCIGLPSHGLTDAEYFCKLGCASSLCINLSSKDDPGEKRVAHCVNSCSKTCANHA
;
A
#
# COMPACT_ATOMS: atom_id res chain seq x y z
N MET A 1 29.06 11.04 22.96
CA MET A 1 27.60 10.90 23.22
C MET A 1 26.76 10.98 21.94
N ASP A 2 27.37 11.35 20.82
CA ASP A 2 26.71 11.61 19.53
C ASP A 2 26.30 10.34 18.79
N LYS A 3 27.09 9.26 18.93
CA LYS A 3 26.72 7.93 18.40
C LYS A 3 25.47 7.36 19.08
N VAL A 4 25.32 7.56 20.39
CA VAL A 4 24.13 7.08 21.14
C VAL A 4 22.90 7.88 20.74
N LYS A 5 23.02 9.20 20.55
CA LYS A 5 21.95 10.06 20.01
C LYS A 5 21.58 9.67 18.58
N SER A 6 22.56 9.40 17.71
CA SER A 6 22.31 8.96 16.34
C SER A 6 21.64 7.58 16.28
N VAL A 7 22.07 6.64 17.12
CA VAL A 7 21.43 5.32 17.22
C VAL A 7 20.01 5.46 17.77
N LEU A 8 19.78 6.30 18.77
CA LEU A 8 18.44 6.60 19.28
C LEU A 8 17.56 7.23 18.20
N VAL A 9 18.04 8.18 17.42
CA VAL A 9 17.27 8.78 16.30
C VAL A 9 16.96 7.74 15.23
N VAL A 10 17.92 6.89 14.85
CA VAL A 10 17.69 5.79 13.89
C VAL A 10 16.68 4.78 14.44
N CYS A 11 16.79 4.38 15.72
CA CYS A 11 15.85 3.48 16.37
C CYS A 11 14.45 4.10 16.56
N LEU A 12 14.36 5.41 16.80
CA LEU A 12 13.09 6.13 16.89
C LEU A 12 12.44 6.26 15.51
N VAL A 13 13.21 6.57 14.46
CA VAL A 13 12.73 6.58 13.07
C VAL A 13 12.22 5.18 12.70
N LEU A 14 13.00 4.13 12.93
CA LEU A 14 12.59 2.74 12.69
C LEU A 14 11.38 2.31 13.55
N GLY A 15 11.28 2.80 14.79
CA GLY A 15 10.17 2.53 15.69
C GLY A 15 8.86 3.22 15.33
N LEU A 16 8.92 4.37 14.65
CA LEU A 16 7.73 5.07 14.13
C LEU A 16 7.07 4.31 12.96
N PHE A 17 7.82 3.47 12.25
CA PHE A 17 7.29 2.60 11.18
C PHE A 17 6.58 1.34 11.71
N LEU A 18 6.56 1.07 13.02
CA LEU A 18 5.97 -0.15 13.60
C LEU A 18 4.45 -0.07 13.86
N GLY A 19 3.78 1.02 13.46
CA GLY A 19 2.35 1.28 13.77
C GLY A 19 1.37 1.18 12.59
N GLN A 20 1.73 0.51 11.51
CA GLN A 20 1.22 0.80 10.16
C GLN A 20 0.17 -0.20 9.66
N SER A 21 -1.13 0.14 9.79
CA SER A 21 -2.19 -0.80 9.34
C SER A 21 -3.21 -0.25 8.33
N ARG A 22 -3.36 1.08 8.14
CA ARG A 22 -4.23 1.64 7.08
C ARG A 22 -3.76 2.98 6.50
N ALA A 23 -3.26 3.90 7.34
CA ALA A 23 -2.83 5.22 6.90
C ALA A 23 -1.70 5.13 5.85
N GLU A 24 -0.72 4.27 6.08
CA GLU A 24 0.42 4.10 5.16
C GLU A 24 0.06 3.60 3.78
N PHE A 25 -0.90 2.68 3.67
CA PHE A 25 -1.32 2.21 2.37
C PHE A 25 -1.99 3.36 1.60
N GLN A 26 -2.83 4.15 2.27
CA GLN A 26 -3.51 5.28 1.67
C GLN A 26 -2.50 6.34 1.20
N ASP A 27 -1.58 6.74 2.07
CA ASP A 27 -0.57 7.75 1.75
C ASP A 27 0.38 7.27 0.64
N CYS A 28 0.85 6.02 0.70
CA CYS A 28 1.63 5.39 -0.37
C CYS A 28 0.87 5.38 -1.69
N TYR A 29 -0.38 4.92 -1.68
CA TYR A 29 -1.18 4.76 -2.88
C TYR A 29 -1.48 6.10 -3.53
N VAL A 30 -1.88 7.10 -2.75
CA VAL A 30 -2.14 8.47 -3.26
C VAL A 30 -0.87 9.06 -3.85
N GLY A 31 0.26 9.01 -3.13
CA GLY A 31 1.53 9.54 -3.60
C GLY A 31 1.97 8.90 -4.91
N CYS A 32 1.93 7.57 -5.00
CA CYS A 32 2.25 6.83 -6.21
C CYS A 32 1.29 7.15 -7.36
N PHE A 33 -0.02 7.17 -7.10
CA PHE A 33 -1.05 7.32 -8.12
C PHE A 33 -0.99 8.70 -8.78
N VAL A 34 -0.88 9.76 -7.97
CA VAL A 34 -0.74 11.14 -8.47
C VAL A 34 0.54 11.27 -9.30
N ALA A 35 1.68 10.77 -8.81
CA ALA A 35 2.93 10.81 -9.57
C ALA A 35 2.83 10.07 -10.91
N CYS A 36 2.16 8.92 -10.93
CA CYS A 36 1.96 8.13 -12.15
C CYS A 36 1.07 8.84 -13.17
N VAL A 37 -0.08 9.37 -12.76
CA VAL A 37 -1.02 10.06 -13.65
C VAL A 37 -0.40 11.35 -14.21
N VAL A 38 0.38 12.08 -13.41
CA VAL A 38 1.12 13.28 -13.87
C VAL A 38 2.17 12.95 -14.92
N THR A 39 2.73 11.73 -14.90
CA THR A 39 3.68 11.25 -15.93
C THR A 39 2.99 10.86 -17.25
N GLY A 40 1.66 10.96 -17.32
CA GLY A 40 0.87 10.72 -18.53
C GLY A 40 0.41 9.27 -18.73
N ASP A 41 0.58 8.42 -17.72
CA ASP A 41 0.05 7.05 -17.74
C ASP A 41 -1.47 7.03 -17.54
N ASN A 42 -2.13 5.95 -18.01
CA ASN A 42 -3.56 5.79 -17.82
C ASN A 42 -3.91 5.36 -16.38
N VAL A 43 -5.09 5.77 -15.91
CA VAL A 43 -5.58 5.55 -14.54
C VAL A 43 -5.48 4.09 -14.12
N VAL A 44 -5.90 3.15 -14.96
CA VAL A 44 -5.89 1.71 -14.63
C VAL A 44 -4.47 1.18 -14.44
N LYS A 45 -3.55 1.57 -15.32
CA LYS A 45 -2.14 1.21 -15.22
C LYS A 45 -1.51 1.81 -13.96
N CYS A 46 -1.85 3.05 -13.63
CA CYS A 46 -1.40 3.68 -12.38
C CYS A 46 -1.97 2.98 -11.15
N SER A 47 -3.26 2.66 -11.14
CA SER A 47 -3.88 1.89 -10.07
C SER A 47 -3.16 0.56 -9.85
N LEU A 48 -2.92 -0.20 -10.92
CA LEU A 48 -2.25 -1.49 -10.83
C LEU A 48 -0.80 -1.37 -10.33
N LYS A 49 -0.04 -0.42 -10.88
CA LYS A 49 1.34 -0.15 -10.46
C LYS A 49 1.39 0.19 -8.96
N CYS A 50 0.54 1.12 -8.52
CA CYS A 50 0.54 1.59 -7.13
C CYS A 50 -0.03 0.56 -6.15
N LEU A 51 -0.95 -0.30 -6.58
CA LEU A 51 -1.34 -1.46 -5.77
C LEU A 51 -0.15 -2.39 -5.53
N LYS A 52 0.61 -2.73 -6.59
CA LYS A 52 1.79 -3.59 -6.47
C LYS A 52 2.84 -2.96 -5.54
N ASP A 53 3.12 -1.67 -5.72
CA ASP A 53 4.17 -0.97 -4.96
C ASP A 53 3.77 -0.74 -3.49
N CYS A 54 2.47 -0.60 -3.18
CA CYS A 54 1.98 -0.29 -1.82
C CYS A 54 1.41 -1.48 -1.03
N ILE A 55 0.98 -2.57 -1.67
CA ILE A 55 0.53 -3.79 -0.97
C ILE A 55 1.72 -4.54 -0.33
N GLY A 56 2.92 -4.36 -0.88
CA GLY A 56 4.15 -5.07 -0.50
C GLY A 56 5.10 -4.32 0.44
N LEU A 57 4.70 -3.20 1.04
CA LEU A 57 5.48 -2.64 2.14
C LEU A 57 5.46 -3.66 3.29
N PRO A 58 6.63 -4.11 3.78
CA PRO A 58 6.73 -5.29 4.63
C PRO A 58 6.27 -4.95 6.04
N SER A 59 4.96 -5.02 6.27
CA SER A 59 4.49 -5.44 7.59
C SER A 59 4.94 -6.88 7.75
N HIS A 60 6.06 -7.08 8.44
CA HIS A 60 6.58 -8.36 8.90
C HIS A 60 5.41 -9.28 9.32
N GLY A 61 4.97 -10.20 8.45
CA GLY A 61 3.80 -11.03 8.73
C GLY A 61 2.97 -11.53 7.55
N LEU A 62 3.11 -10.99 6.34
CA LEU A 62 2.45 -11.57 5.16
C LEU A 62 3.29 -12.70 4.55
N THR A 63 2.70 -13.88 4.41
CA THR A 63 3.28 -14.96 3.60
C THR A 63 3.24 -14.61 2.10
N ASP A 64 4.10 -15.24 1.30
CA ASP A 64 4.08 -15.07 -0.16
C ASP A 64 2.68 -15.38 -0.73
N ALA A 65 2.02 -16.42 -0.20
CA ALA A 65 0.67 -16.82 -0.60
C ALA A 65 -0.37 -15.73 -0.33
N GLU A 66 -0.36 -15.14 0.87
CA GLU A 66 -1.26 -14.04 1.23
C GLU A 66 -0.98 -12.79 0.41
N TYR A 67 0.29 -12.48 0.12
CA TYR A 67 0.68 -11.37 -0.73
C TYR A 67 0.13 -11.53 -2.15
N PHE A 68 0.38 -12.68 -2.78
CA PHE A 68 -0.10 -12.94 -4.14
C PHE A 68 -1.63 -13.01 -4.21
N CYS A 69 -2.29 -13.60 -3.20
CA CYS A 69 -3.75 -13.60 -3.11
C CYS A 69 -4.30 -12.17 -3.03
N LYS A 70 -3.75 -11.36 -2.12
CA LYS A 70 -4.20 -9.98 -1.92
C LYS A 70 -3.96 -9.12 -3.15
N LEU A 71 -2.79 -9.24 -3.78
CA LEU A 71 -2.45 -8.52 -5.00
C LEU A 71 -3.36 -8.93 -6.17
N GLY A 72 -3.60 -10.23 -6.35
CA GLY A 72 -4.50 -10.74 -7.39
C GLY A 72 -5.94 -10.26 -7.21
N CYS A 73 -6.47 -10.38 -6.00
CA CYS A 73 -7.81 -9.87 -5.66
C CYS A 73 -7.91 -8.36 -5.90
N ALA A 74 -6.93 -7.57 -5.41
CA ALA A 74 -6.97 -6.12 -5.55
C ALA A 74 -6.82 -5.67 -7.00
N SER A 75 -5.98 -6.36 -7.78
CA SER A 75 -5.82 -6.08 -9.22
C SER A 75 -7.12 -6.34 -9.98
N SER A 76 -7.92 -7.33 -9.58
CA SER A 76 -9.20 -7.63 -10.21
C SER A 76 -10.32 -6.68 -9.80
N LEU A 77 -10.39 -6.30 -8.51
CA LEU A 77 -11.56 -5.61 -7.96
C LEU A 77 -11.34 -4.11 -7.72
N CYS A 78 -10.11 -3.66 -7.45
CA CYS A 78 -9.86 -2.32 -6.91
C CYS A 78 -9.33 -1.32 -7.96
N ILE A 79 -8.83 -1.76 -9.11
CA ILE A 79 -8.12 -0.90 -10.09
C ILE A 79 -8.98 0.21 -10.71
N ASN A 80 -10.30 0.02 -10.76
CA ASN A 80 -11.25 0.97 -11.35
C ASN A 80 -11.90 1.91 -10.31
N LEU A 81 -11.46 1.86 -9.05
CA LEU A 81 -11.99 2.72 -7.97
C LEU A 81 -11.38 4.12 -7.95
N SER A 82 -10.33 4.31 -8.74
CA SER A 82 -9.59 5.54 -8.93
C SER A 82 -9.97 6.17 -10.26
N SER A 83 -9.83 7.49 -10.32
CA SER A 83 -10.08 8.30 -11.50
C SER A 83 -8.96 9.32 -11.66
N LYS A 84 -8.96 10.08 -12.75
CA LYS A 84 -7.92 11.08 -13.01
C LYS A 84 -7.90 12.18 -11.95
N ASP A 85 -9.07 12.57 -11.44
CA ASP A 85 -9.22 13.69 -10.51
C ASP A 85 -9.32 13.25 -9.05
N ASP A 86 -9.54 11.95 -8.80
CA ASP A 86 -9.72 11.37 -7.48
C ASP A 86 -9.02 9.99 -7.40
N PRO A 87 -7.92 9.87 -6.64
CA PRO A 87 -7.26 8.58 -6.37
C PRO A 87 -8.17 7.57 -5.67
N GLY A 88 -9.27 8.00 -5.05
CA GLY A 88 -10.22 7.11 -4.38
C GLY A 88 -9.62 6.40 -3.17
N GLU A 89 -8.74 7.06 -2.40
CA GLU A 89 -7.86 6.39 -1.43
C GLU A 89 -8.62 5.54 -0.41
N LYS A 90 -9.77 6.04 0.08
CA LYS A 90 -10.63 5.31 1.01
C LYS A 90 -11.27 4.09 0.37
N ARG A 91 -11.74 4.21 -0.87
CA ARG A 91 -12.38 3.12 -1.63
C ARG A 91 -11.37 2.02 -1.93
N VAL A 92 -10.19 2.40 -2.42
CA VAL A 92 -9.11 1.47 -2.73
C VAL A 92 -8.62 0.78 -1.45
N ALA A 93 -8.36 1.53 -0.37
CA ALA A 93 -7.93 0.94 0.90
C ALA A 93 -8.99 -0.02 1.48
N HIS A 94 -10.26 0.34 1.43
CA HIS A 94 -11.35 -0.54 1.87
C HIS A 94 -11.41 -1.82 1.02
N CYS A 95 -11.28 -1.70 -0.29
CA CYS A 95 -11.25 -2.83 -1.23
C CYS A 95 -10.05 -3.77 -0.95
N VAL A 96 -8.85 -3.22 -0.79
CA VAL A 96 -7.63 -3.98 -0.44
C VAL A 96 -7.77 -4.66 0.92
N ASN A 97 -8.38 -4.01 1.90
CA ASN A 97 -8.66 -4.60 3.21
C ASN A 97 -9.69 -5.73 3.13
N SER A 98 -10.70 -5.61 2.24
CA SER A 98 -11.63 -6.71 1.94
C SER A 98 -10.90 -7.90 1.34
N CYS A 99 -10.02 -7.68 0.36
CA CYS A 99 -9.17 -8.72 -0.21
C CYS A 99 -8.30 -9.40 0.84
N SER A 100 -7.70 -8.62 1.76
CA SER A 100 -6.90 -9.17 2.85
C SER A 100 -7.70 -10.13 3.74
N LYS A 101 -8.95 -9.78 4.09
CA LYS A 101 -9.84 -10.64 4.88
C LYS A 101 -10.21 -11.92 4.14
N THR A 102 -10.55 -11.79 2.85
CA THR A 102 -10.85 -12.95 2.01
C THR A 102 -9.66 -13.91 1.94
N CYS A 103 -8.46 -13.40 1.68
CA CYS A 103 -7.26 -14.21 1.58
C CYS A 103 -6.87 -14.88 2.90
N ALA A 104 -7.02 -14.19 4.04
CA ALA A 104 -6.78 -14.79 5.36
C ALA A 104 -7.76 -15.93 5.69
N ASN A 105 -8.97 -15.91 5.12
CA ASN A 105 -9.97 -16.96 5.31
C ASN A 105 -9.82 -18.14 4.32
N HIS A 106 -8.90 -18.04 3.35
CA HIS A 106 -8.64 -19.03 2.31
C HIS A 106 -7.16 -19.45 2.24
N ALA A 107 -6.34 -19.04 3.23
CA ALA A 107 -4.93 -19.40 3.37
C ALA A 107 -4.74 -20.70 4.14
#